data_AF-A0A965NN09-F1
#
_entry.id   AF-A0A965NN09-F1
#
_cell.length_a   1.000
_cell.length_b   1.000
_cell.length_c   1.000
_cell.angle_alpha   90.00
_cell.angle_beta   90.00
_cell.angle_gamma   90.00
#
_symmetry.space_group_name_H-M   'P 1'
#
loop_
_entity.id
_entity.type
_entity.pdbx_description
1 polymer ?
#
loop_
_entity_poly.entity_id
_entity_poly.type
_entity_poly.pdbx_seq_one_letter_code
_entity_poly.pdbx_strand_id
1 'polypeptide(L)'
;MSKKVFEHPVAQPGEPTGPSYWRSLEERNKSPEFRTRAEREFVEGAAAITHVERREFLMLMGASFGLAGLGLAGCREPRNHTLPYAKQPENTIPGVATYYASSFPGEFANQPILVETHQHRPTKIEGNPSHQANGGASSKFAQASVLDMYDPDRAQASVAADGSVLSVASARAFVRGLATAAKADAGAGLAFLARPSTSPTRARLV
;
A
#
# COMPACT_ATOMS: atom_id res chain seq x y z
N MET A 1 15.45 46.47 -2.61
CA MET A 1 15.36 45.67 -1.36
C MET A 1 16.68 44.93 -1.18
N SER A 2 17.52 45.38 -0.25
CA SER A 2 18.83 44.79 0.02
C SER A 2 18.64 43.46 0.76
N LYS A 3 19.11 42.34 0.18
CA LYS A 3 19.17 41.05 0.88
C LYS A 3 20.20 41.17 1.99
N LYS A 4 19.75 41.16 3.25
CA LYS A 4 20.65 40.94 4.39
C LYS A 4 21.28 39.57 4.23
N VAL A 5 22.57 39.54 3.91
CA VAL A 5 23.39 38.33 3.98
C VAL A 5 23.63 38.07 5.47
N PHE A 6 23.22 36.90 5.93
CA PHE A 6 23.44 36.46 7.30
C PHE A 6 24.77 35.72 7.35
N GLU A 7 25.79 36.33 7.95
CA GLU A 7 27.07 35.67 8.18
C GLU A 7 26.96 34.76 9.40
N HIS A 8 27.11 33.46 9.17
CA HIS A 8 27.16 32.48 10.26
C HIS A 8 28.52 32.57 10.98
N PRO A 9 28.56 32.49 12.32
CA PRO A 9 29.82 32.41 13.05
C PRO A 9 30.60 31.17 12.62
N VAL A 10 31.92 31.32 12.46
CA VAL A 10 32.82 30.24 12.05
C VAL A 10 32.77 29.14 13.12
N ALA A 11 32.43 27.91 12.70
CA ALA A 11 32.34 26.77 13.60
C ALA A 11 33.68 26.52 14.30
N GLN A 12 33.65 26.41 15.63
CA GLN A 12 34.85 26.05 16.39
C GLN A 12 35.20 24.57 16.10
N PRO A 13 36.50 24.22 16.00
CA PRO A 13 36.90 22.85 15.72
C PRO A 13 36.42 21.92 16.84
N GLY A 14 35.49 21.02 16.51
CA GLY A 14 34.88 20.05 17.42
C GLY A 14 33.35 20.09 17.51
N GLU A 15 32.70 21.14 16.99
CA GLU A 15 31.22 21.17 16.94
C GLU A 15 30.67 20.43 15.72
N PRO A 16 29.69 19.52 15.90
CA PRO A 16 29.08 18.81 14.78
C PRO A 16 28.29 19.78 13.88
N THR A 17 28.71 19.89 12.62
CA THR A 17 28.13 20.77 11.58
C THR A 17 26.84 20.20 10.95
N GLY A 18 25.92 19.72 11.79
CA GLY A 18 24.64 19.14 11.38
C GLY A 18 23.53 19.35 12.41
N PRO A 19 22.31 18.85 12.15
CA PRO A 19 21.22 18.94 13.11
C PRO A 19 21.64 18.31 14.45
N SER A 20 21.42 19.01 15.56
CA SER A 20 21.79 18.52 16.89
C SER A 20 20.80 17.45 17.34
N TYR A 21 21.19 16.18 17.21
CA TYR A 21 20.43 15.06 17.73
C TYR A 21 20.82 14.80 19.19
N TRP A 22 19.81 14.67 20.05
CA TRP A 22 19.97 14.35 21.46
C TRP A 22 19.33 12.99 21.72
N ARG A 23 19.97 12.17 22.55
CA ARG A 23 19.49 10.84 22.92
C ARG A 23 18.56 10.87 24.12
N SER A 24 18.64 11.93 24.93
CA SER A 24 17.79 12.13 26.11
C SER A 24 17.48 13.61 26.36
N LEU A 25 16.44 13.87 27.16
CA LEU A 25 16.07 15.24 27.56
C LEU A 25 17.16 15.90 28.42
N GLU A 26 17.88 15.10 29.20
CA GLU A 26 18.97 15.54 30.07
C GLU A 26 20.19 16.01 29.27
N GLU A 27 20.50 15.31 28.17
CA GLU A 27 21.53 15.70 27.21
C GLU A 27 21.20 17.04 26.53
N ARG A 28 19.93 17.21 26.11
CA ARG A 28 19.46 18.46 25.52
C ARG A 28 19.58 19.63 26.49
N ASN A 29 19.26 19.41 27.76
CA ASN A 29 19.28 20.43 28.80
C ASN A 29 20.67 20.66 29.42
N LYS A 30 21.70 19.93 28.98
CA LYS A 30 23.08 20.00 29.49
C LYS A 30 23.15 19.95 31.02
N SER A 31 22.33 19.09 31.64
CA SER A 31 22.28 18.99 33.10
C SER A 31 23.65 18.56 33.66
N PRO A 32 24.06 19.07 34.83
CA PRO A 32 25.38 18.77 35.40
C PRO A 32 25.55 17.27 35.70
N GLU A 33 24.49 16.59 36.15
CA GLU A 33 24.52 15.14 36.40
C GLU A 33 24.74 14.32 35.13
N PHE A 34 24.12 14.73 34.02
CA PHE A 34 24.31 14.07 32.72
C PHE A 34 25.74 14.26 32.22
N ARG A 35 26.31 15.46 32.39
CA ARG A 35 27.71 15.72 32.01
C ARG A 35 28.68 14.85 32.80
N THR A 36 28.53 14.77 34.12
CA THR A 36 29.36 13.90 34.97
C THR A 36 29.21 12.43 34.60
N ARG A 37 28.02 11.99 34.19
CA ARG A 37 27.78 10.62 33.71
C ARG A 37 28.36 10.37 32.32
N ALA A 38 28.27 11.34 31.41
CA ALA A 38 28.77 11.24 30.04
C ALA A 38 30.29 11.33 29.96
N GLU A 39 30.92 12.08 30.86
CA GLU A 39 32.38 12.15 31.03
C GLU A 39 32.95 10.89 31.70
N ARG A 40 32.10 10.07 32.33
CA ARG A 40 32.48 8.79 32.94
C ARG A 40 32.31 7.66 31.92
N GLU A 41 33.40 7.01 31.52
CA GLU A 41 33.36 5.89 30.57
C GLU A 41 32.55 4.68 31.07
N PHE A 42 32.41 4.52 32.39
CA PHE A 42 31.72 3.39 33.00
C PHE A 42 30.72 3.85 34.07
N VAL A 43 29.57 3.18 34.14
CA VAL A 43 28.55 3.39 35.17
C VAL A 43 29.15 3.16 36.56
N GLU A 44 28.71 3.93 37.56
CA GLU A 44 29.16 3.74 38.95
C GLU A 44 28.83 2.31 39.42
N GLY A 45 29.85 1.56 39.83
CA GLY A 45 29.72 0.13 40.15
C GLY A 45 30.13 -0.85 39.04
N ALA A 46 30.36 -0.39 37.80
CA ALA A 46 30.83 -1.26 36.71
C ALA A 46 32.27 -1.75 36.92
N ALA A 47 33.09 -1.00 37.66
CA ALA A 47 34.43 -1.42 38.09
C ALA A 47 34.46 -2.11 39.47
N ALA A 48 33.30 -2.35 40.11
CA ALA A 48 33.23 -2.86 41.48
C ALA A 48 33.50 -4.37 41.62
N ILE A 49 33.89 -5.05 40.54
CA ILE A 49 34.27 -6.46 40.59
C ILE A 49 35.79 -6.55 40.74
N THR A 50 36.28 -6.26 41.95
CA THR A 50 37.72 -6.26 42.26
C THR A 50 38.28 -7.67 42.48
N HIS A 51 37.41 -8.63 42.83
CA HIS A 51 37.71 -10.06 42.90
C HIS A 51 36.57 -10.84 42.26
N VAL A 52 36.91 -11.78 41.36
CA VAL A 52 35.95 -12.68 40.73
C VAL A 52 36.17 -14.08 41.28
N GLU A 53 35.34 -14.48 42.23
CA GLU A 53 35.23 -15.88 42.63
C GLU A 53 34.69 -16.70 41.45
N ARG A 54 35.18 -17.93 41.27
CA ARG A 54 34.81 -18.81 40.13
C ARG A 54 33.28 -18.95 39.98
N ARG A 55 32.57 -18.92 41.11
CA ARG A 55 31.10 -18.99 41.18
C ARG A 55 30.42 -17.73 40.66
N GLU A 56 30.91 -16.55 41.01
CA GLU A 56 30.36 -15.28 40.54
C GLU A 56 30.58 -15.09 39.04
N PHE A 57 31.75 -15.49 38.53
CA PHE A 57 32.01 -15.50 37.09
C PHE A 57 30.97 -16.35 36.33
N LEU A 58 30.74 -17.58 36.79
CA LEU A 58 29.78 -18.50 36.16
C LEU A 58 28.35 -17.99 36.28
N MET A 59 28.01 -17.34 37.39
CA MET A 59 26.69 -16.74 37.61
C MET A 59 26.47 -15.53 36.68
N LEU A 60 27.45 -14.63 36.54
CA LEU A 60 27.36 -13.47 35.67
C LEU A 60 27.33 -13.85 34.18
N MET A 61 28.17 -14.82 33.78
CA MET A 61 28.16 -15.40 32.43
C MET A 61 26.80 -16.06 32.15
N GLY A 62 26.29 -16.87 33.09
CA GLY A 62 24.98 -17.51 32.97
C GLY A 62 23.83 -16.51 32.84
N ALA A 63 23.85 -15.43 33.64
CA ALA A 63 22.88 -14.34 33.55
C ALA A 63 22.95 -13.62 32.20
N SER A 64 24.17 -13.36 31.70
CA SER A 64 24.41 -12.70 30.40
C SER A 64 23.92 -13.56 29.23
N PHE A 65 24.19 -14.86 29.25
CA PHE A 65 23.68 -15.81 28.26
C PHE A 65 22.16 -15.99 28.35
N GLY A 66 21.58 -15.97 29.56
CA GLY A 66 20.13 -16.01 29.75
C GLY A 66 19.43 -14.78 29.16
N LEU A 67 20.00 -13.60 29.36
CA LEU A 67 19.45 -12.34 28.84
C LEU A 67 19.62 -12.22 27.31
N ALA A 68 20.77 -12.65 26.79
CA ALA A 68 21.00 -12.75 25.34
C ALA A 68 20.08 -13.80 24.68
N GLY A 69 19.85 -14.95 25.33
CA GLY A 69 18.97 -16.01 24.84
C GLY A 69 17.51 -15.58 24.73
N LEU A 70 17.01 -14.75 25.66
CA LEU A 70 15.66 -14.17 25.61
C LEU A 70 15.53 -13.07 24.54
N GLY A 71 16.60 -12.33 24.24
CA GLY A 71 16.61 -11.31 23.19
C GLY A 71 16.63 -11.85 21.75
N LEU A 72 17.08 -13.09 21.54
CA LEU A 72 17.17 -13.72 20.21
C LEU A 72 15.85 -14.27 19.67
N ALA A 73 14.82 -14.40 20.52
CA ALA A 73 13.49 -14.85 20.08
C ALA A 73 12.76 -13.81 19.22
N GLY A 74 13.18 -12.53 19.24
CA GLY A 74 12.61 -11.45 18.44
C GLY A 74 13.11 -11.36 17.00
N CYS A 75 14.19 -12.08 16.64
CA CYS A 75 14.81 -12.02 15.31
C CYS A 75 14.39 -13.17 14.38
N ARG A 76 13.25 -13.82 14.65
CA ARG A 76 12.77 -14.89 13.77
C ARG A 76 11.94 -14.29 12.64
N GLU A 77 12.53 -14.25 11.45
CA GLU A 77 11.85 -13.83 10.23
C GLU A 77 10.54 -14.63 10.06
N PRO A 78 9.40 -13.98 9.81
CA PRO A 78 8.16 -14.68 9.52
C PRO A 78 8.37 -15.60 8.32
N ARG A 79 7.86 -16.84 8.42
CA ARG A 79 7.96 -17.78 7.31
C ARG A 79 7.11 -17.27 6.15
N ASN A 80 7.75 -16.82 5.07
CA ASN A 80 7.08 -16.46 3.84
C ASN A 80 6.75 -17.72 3.03
N HIS A 81 5.51 -17.83 2.56
CA HIS A 81 5.06 -18.96 1.74
C HIS A 81 4.94 -18.53 0.27
N THR A 82 5.58 -19.29 -0.62
CA THR A 82 5.45 -19.09 -2.07
C THR A 82 4.52 -20.16 -2.63
N LEU A 83 3.34 -19.74 -3.10
CA LEU A 83 2.33 -20.65 -3.67
C LEU A 83 2.41 -20.63 -5.21
N PRO A 84 2.84 -21.72 -5.87
CA PRO A 84 2.82 -21.79 -7.33
C PRO A 84 1.40 -22.02 -7.86
N TYR A 85 1.23 -21.85 -9.18
CA TYR A 85 -0.02 -22.21 -9.84
C TYR A 85 -0.29 -23.71 -9.73
N ALA A 86 -1.51 -24.09 -9.33
CA ALA A 86 -1.95 -25.49 -9.38
C ALA A 86 -2.03 -26.00 -10.84
N LYS A 87 -2.48 -25.13 -11.75
CA LYS A 87 -2.43 -25.34 -13.21
C LYS A 87 -1.98 -24.04 -13.85
N GLN A 88 -0.76 -24.03 -14.39
CA GLN A 88 -0.19 -22.83 -14.99
C GLN A 88 -0.87 -22.51 -16.33
N PRO A 89 -1.34 -21.26 -16.55
CA PRO A 89 -1.75 -20.80 -17.87
C PRO A 89 -0.56 -20.69 -18.82
N GLU A 90 -0.74 -21.06 -20.08
CA GLU A 90 0.32 -21.14 -21.09
C GLU A 90 1.05 -19.80 -21.31
N ASN A 91 0.29 -18.70 -21.38
CA ASN A 91 0.81 -17.37 -21.69
C ASN A 91 1.12 -16.52 -20.45
N THR A 92 1.45 -17.13 -19.31
CA THR A 92 1.77 -16.41 -18.08
C THR A 92 3.07 -16.89 -17.48
N ILE A 93 4.06 -15.98 -17.48
CA ILE A 93 5.35 -16.17 -16.82
C ILE A 93 5.32 -15.37 -15.51
N PRO A 94 5.43 -16.02 -14.34
CA PRO A 94 5.53 -15.31 -13.06
C PRO A 94 6.69 -14.32 -13.06
N GLY A 95 6.44 -13.09 -12.59
CA GLY A 95 7.43 -12.00 -12.56
C GLY A 95 7.58 -11.20 -13.85
N VAL A 96 6.97 -11.63 -14.97
CA VAL A 96 6.97 -10.86 -16.22
C VAL A 96 5.61 -10.21 -16.43
N ALA A 97 5.60 -8.89 -16.67
CA ALA A 97 4.40 -8.14 -16.96
C ALA A 97 3.80 -8.56 -18.30
N THR A 98 2.46 -8.72 -18.34
CA THR A 98 1.71 -8.97 -19.57
C THR A 98 0.79 -7.78 -19.85
N TYR A 99 0.79 -7.32 -21.10
CA TYR A 99 0.02 -6.15 -21.51
C TYR A 99 -1.23 -6.55 -22.28
N TYR A 100 -2.38 -6.01 -21.86
CA TYR A 100 -3.66 -6.22 -22.54
C TYR A 100 -4.19 -4.91 -23.13
N ALA A 101 -4.59 -4.93 -24.39
CA ALA A 101 -5.30 -3.81 -25.01
C ALA A 101 -6.74 -3.77 -24.52
N SER A 102 -7.15 -2.65 -23.94
CA SER A 102 -8.49 -2.43 -23.39
C SER A 102 -8.99 -1.02 -23.72
N SER A 103 -10.19 -0.68 -23.26
CA SER A 103 -10.77 0.65 -23.42
C SER A 103 -11.35 1.15 -22.11
N PHE A 104 -11.08 2.41 -21.77
CA PHE A 104 -11.63 3.10 -20.62
C PHE A 104 -12.79 4.00 -21.03
N PRO A 105 -14.01 3.82 -20.49
CA PRO A 105 -15.14 4.69 -20.80
C PRO A 105 -14.97 6.06 -20.13
N GLY A 106 -14.51 7.04 -20.90
CA GLY A 106 -14.39 8.44 -20.47
C GLY A 106 -15.72 9.20 -20.56
N GLU A 107 -15.68 10.50 -20.24
CA GLU A 107 -16.87 11.35 -20.25
C GLU A 107 -17.45 11.59 -21.66
N PHE A 108 -16.57 11.74 -22.66
CA PHE A 108 -16.97 12.05 -24.04
C PHE A 108 -16.87 10.84 -24.97
N ALA A 109 -15.81 10.05 -24.82
CA ALA A 109 -15.53 8.88 -25.64
C ALA A 109 -14.73 7.84 -24.87
N ASN A 110 -14.70 6.61 -25.41
CA ASN A 110 -13.84 5.56 -24.88
C ASN A 110 -12.39 5.85 -25.26
N GLN A 111 -11.50 5.82 -24.27
CA GLN A 111 -10.07 5.97 -24.45
C GLN A 111 -9.41 4.61 -24.63
N PRO A 112 -8.68 4.35 -25.73
CA PRO A 112 -7.89 3.14 -25.88
C PRO A 112 -6.69 3.15 -24.91
N ILE A 113 -6.57 2.09 -24.14
CA ILE A 113 -5.57 1.93 -23.10
C ILE A 113 -4.87 0.58 -23.21
N LEU A 114 -3.67 0.51 -22.65
CA LEU A 114 -2.90 -0.70 -22.46
C LEU A 114 -2.79 -0.94 -20.95
N VAL A 115 -3.20 -2.13 -20.51
CA VAL A 115 -3.21 -2.49 -19.09
C VAL A 115 -2.04 -3.43 -18.82
N GLU A 116 -1.12 -2.99 -17.97
CA GLU A 116 -0.07 -3.84 -17.44
C GLU A 116 -0.64 -4.73 -16.35
N THR A 117 -0.46 -6.04 -16.52
CA THR A 117 -0.94 -7.05 -15.59
C THR A 117 0.22 -7.92 -15.10
N HIS A 118 0.25 -8.15 -13.79
CA HIS A 118 1.14 -9.14 -13.18
C HIS A 118 0.28 -10.30 -12.70
N GLN A 119 0.54 -11.50 -13.22
CA GLN A 119 -0.20 -12.70 -12.81
C GLN A 119 -1.74 -12.52 -12.89
N HIS A 120 -2.23 -11.86 -13.95
CA HIS A 120 -3.64 -11.54 -14.19
C HIS A 120 -4.25 -10.47 -13.27
N ARG A 121 -3.43 -9.74 -12.52
CA ARG A 121 -3.86 -8.59 -11.73
C ARG A 121 -3.43 -7.31 -12.43
N PRO A 122 -4.37 -6.46 -12.88
CA PRO A 122 -4.04 -5.12 -13.38
C PRO A 122 -3.26 -4.35 -12.34
N THR A 123 -2.17 -3.69 -12.72
CA THR A 123 -1.34 -2.92 -11.77
C THR A 123 -1.12 -1.51 -12.26
N LYS A 124 -1.07 -1.31 -13.58
CA LYS A 124 -0.87 -0.01 -14.21
C LYS A 124 -1.67 0.07 -15.51
N ILE A 125 -2.10 1.28 -15.82
CA ILE A 125 -2.78 1.63 -17.07
C ILE A 125 -1.95 2.69 -17.77
N GLU A 126 -1.68 2.46 -19.05
CA GLU A 126 -1.05 3.40 -19.97
C GLU A 126 -1.91 3.60 -21.22
N GLY A 127 -1.62 4.62 -22.02
CA GLY A 127 -2.33 4.81 -23.28
C GLY A 127 -1.84 3.82 -24.33
N ASN A 128 -2.72 3.41 -25.24
CA ASN A 128 -2.30 2.55 -26.34
C ASN A 128 -1.54 3.37 -27.41
N PRO A 129 -0.23 3.10 -27.67
CA PRO A 129 0.54 3.83 -28.67
C PRO A 129 0.07 3.60 -30.11
N SER A 130 -0.63 2.49 -30.39
CA SER A 130 -1.18 2.22 -31.72
C SER A 130 -2.31 3.19 -32.10
N HIS A 131 -2.87 3.92 -31.12
CA HIS A 131 -3.92 4.91 -31.36
C HIS A 131 -3.31 6.31 -31.54
N GLN A 132 -3.19 6.73 -32.81
CA GLN A 132 -2.50 7.96 -33.20
C GLN A 132 -2.99 9.22 -32.47
N ALA A 133 -4.31 9.39 -32.29
CA ALA A 133 -4.86 10.59 -31.69
C ALA A 133 -4.48 10.77 -30.21
N ASN A 134 -4.15 9.68 -29.50
CA ASN A 134 -3.73 9.74 -28.09
C ASN A 134 -2.21 9.60 -27.91
N GLY A 135 -1.48 9.15 -28.94
CA GLY A 135 -0.02 9.07 -28.92
C GLY A 135 0.57 8.23 -27.77
N GLY A 136 -0.18 7.27 -27.22
CA GLY A 136 0.24 6.46 -26.07
C GLY A 136 -0.03 7.09 -24.69
N ALA A 137 -0.65 8.28 -24.62
CA ALA A 137 -1.01 8.90 -23.35
C ALA A 137 -2.32 8.34 -22.77
N SER A 138 -2.34 8.17 -21.44
CA SER A 138 -3.54 7.85 -20.66
C SER A 138 -4.09 9.11 -19.96
N SER A 139 -5.39 9.16 -19.69
CA SER A 139 -5.96 10.23 -18.87
C SER A 139 -5.69 9.96 -17.38
N LYS A 140 -5.67 11.02 -16.57
CA LYS A 140 -5.54 10.92 -15.10
C LYS A 140 -6.60 10.00 -14.48
N PHE A 141 -7.81 10.01 -15.02
CA PHE A 141 -8.91 9.15 -14.56
C PHE A 141 -8.70 7.69 -14.96
N ALA A 142 -8.21 7.43 -16.18
CA ALA A 142 -7.87 6.07 -16.60
C ALA A 142 -6.76 5.50 -15.69
N GLN A 143 -5.73 6.28 -15.35
CA GLN A 143 -4.69 5.83 -14.42
C GLN A 143 -5.22 5.58 -13.00
N ALA A 144 -6.08 6.48 -12.49
CA ALA A 144 -6.66 6.35 -11.16
C ALA A 144 -7.66 5.18 -11.03
N SER A 145 -8.25 4.72 -12.14
CA SER A 145 -9.24 3.63 -12.13
C SER A 145 -8.69 2.28 -11.63
N VAL A 146 -7.36 2.10 -11.62
CA VAL A 146 -6.73 0.96 -10.96
C VAL A 146 -7.08 0.93 -9.46
N LEU A 147 -7.09 2.10 -8.80
CA LEU A 147 -7.43 2.19 -7.37
C LEU A 147 -8.91 1.90 -7.14
N ASP A 148 -9.80 2.39 -8.00
CA ASP A 148 -11.24 2.10 -7.95
C ASP A 148 -11.51 0.59 -8.09
N MET A 149 -10.73 -0.13 -8.91
CA MET A 149 -10.86 -1.58 -9.05
C MET A 149 -10.47 -2.34 -7.76
N TYR A 150 -9.47 -1.83 -7.03
CA TYR A 150 -8.94 -2.43 -5.79
C TYR A 150 -9.46 -1.76 -4.51
N ASP A 151 -10.50 -0.95 -4.61
CA ASP A 151 -11.11 -0.29 -3.45
C ASP A 151 -11.76 -1.35 -2.53
N PRO A 152 -11.36 -1.44 -1.25
CA PRO A 152 -11.97 -2.38 -0.30
C PRO A 152 -13.47 -2.10 -0.06
N ASP A 153 -13.92 -0.86 -0.22
CA ASP A 153 -15.31 -0.43 0.00
C ASP A 153 -16.20 -0.71 -1.23
N ARG A 154 -15.62 -1.23 -2.31
CA ARG A 154 -16.34 -1.60 -3.52
C ARG A 154 -17.38 -2.67 -3.21
N ALA A 155 -18.57 -2.53 -3.80
CA ALA A 155 -19.68 -3.47 -3.61
C ALA A 155 -19.28 -4.92 -3.93
N GLN A 156 -19.27 -5.78 -2.91
CA GLN A 156 -18.89 -7.19 -3.01
C GLN A 156 -20.09 -8.12 -3.28
N ALA A 157 -21.31 -7.65 -3.02
CA ALA A 157 -22.55 -8.39 -3.21
C ALA A 157 -23.71 -7.47 -3.61
N SER A 158 -24.77 -8.06 -4.18
CA SER A 158 -26.03 -7.36 -4.39
C SER A 158 -26.78 -7.22 -3.06
N VAL A 159 -27.45 -6.09 -2.84
CA VAL A 159 -28.21 -5.81 -1.62
C VAL A 159 -29.67 -5.50 -1.94
N ALA A 160 -30.57 -5.89 -1.06
CA ALA A 160 -31.99 -5.55 -1.15
C ALA A 160 -32.25 -4.16 -0.53
N ALA A 161 -33.49 -3.68 -0.70
CA ALA A 161 -33.90 -2.37 -0.17
C ALA A 161 -33.86 -2.27 1.36
N ASP A 162 -33.99 -3.40 2.05
CA ASP A 162 -33.88 -3.51 3.51
C ASP A 162 -32.42 -3.65 4.00
N GLY A 163 -31.45 -3.63 3.08
CA GLY A 163 -30.02 -3.78 3.39
C GLY A 163 -29.56 -5.24 3.50
N SER A 164 -30.43 -6.23 3.31
CA SER A 164 -30.03 -7.64 3.32
C SER A 164 -29.19 -8.02 2.10
N VAL A 165 -28.19 -8.88 2.29
CA VAL A 165 -27.35 -9.38 1.19
C VAL A 165 -28.11 -10.41 0.37
N LEU A 166 -28.17 -10.19 -0.94
CA LEU A 166 -28.83 -11.07 -1.88
C LEU A 166 -27.85 -12.06 -2.51
N SER A 167 -28.30 -13.30 -2.66
CA SER A 167 -27.64 -14.28 -3.51
C SER A 167 -27.71 -13.87 -4.99
N VAL A 168 -26.78 -14.37 -5.80
CA VAL A 168 -26.81 -14.16 -7.26
C VAL A 168 -28.10 -14.72 -7.88
N ALA A 169 -28.62 -15.82 -7.35
CA ALA A 169 -29.85 -16.44 -7.84
C ALA A 169 -31.08 -15.56 -7.56
N SER A 170 -31.21 -15.02 -6.34
CA SER A 170 -32.31 -14.13 -5.97
C SER A 170 -32.26 -12.80 -6.72
N ALA A 171 -31.07 -12.21 -6.88
CA ALA A 171 -30.90 -10.99 -7.69
C ALA A 171 -31.31 -11.21 -9.15
N ARG A 172 -30.93 -12.36 -9.76
CA ARG A 172 -31.37 -12.72 -11.12
C ARG A 172 -32.87 -12.98 -11.20
N ALA A 173 -33.45 -13.64 -10.20
CA ALA A 173 -34.89 -13.88 -10.14
C ALA A 173 -35.66 -12.56 -10.07
N PHE A 174 -35.19 -11.60 -9.28
CA PHE A 174 -35.74 -10.26 -9.19
C PHE A 174 -35.75 -9.55 -10.55
N VAL A 175 -34.61 -9.50 -11.24
CA VAL A 175 -34.52 -8.87 -12.58
C VAL A 175 -35.42 -9.57 -13.60
N ARG A 176 -35.51 -10.91 -13.56
CA ARG A 176 -36.43 -11.67 -14.42
C ARG A 176 -37.89 -11.35 -14.14
N GLY A 177 -38.27 -11.22 -12.86
CA GLY A 177 -39.61 -10.83 -12.46
C GLY A 177 -40.01 -9.46 -13.00
N LEU A 178 -39.10 -8.48 -12.92
CA LEU A 178 -39.29 -7.16 -13.54
C LEU A 178 -39.49 -7.26 -15.05
N ALA A 179 -38.68 -8.06 -15.73
CA ALA A 179 -38.80 -8.26 -17.17
C ALA A 179 -40.14 -8.91 -17.57
N THR A 180 -40.62 -9.90 -16.80
CA THR A 180 -41.92 -10.54 -17.05
C THR A 180 -43.09 -9.59 -16.81
N ALA A 181 -43.03 -8.77 -15.76
CA ALA A 181 -44.08 -7.78 -15.47
C ALA A 181 -44.12 -6.70 -16.56
N ALA A 182 -42.95 -6.16 -16.93
CA ALA A 182 -42.85 -5.16 -17.99
C ALA A 182 -43.34 -5.70 -19.35
N LYS A 183 -43.18 -6.99 -19.63
CA LYS A 183 -43.66 -7.60 -20.88
C LYS A 183 -45.20 -7.59 -21.00
N ALA A 184 -45.93 -7.65 -19.89
CA ALA A 184 -47.39 -7.66 -19.90
C ALA A 184 -47.96 -6.37 -20.48
N ASP A 185 -47.38 -5.22 -20.12
CA ASP A 185 -47.85 -3.88 -20.53
C ASP A 185 -46.90 -3.20 -21.53
N ALA A 186 -46.14 -4.00 -22.29
CA ALA A 186 -45.18 -3.53 -23.29
C ALA A 186 -44.15 -2.50 -22.77
N GLY A 187 -43.81 -2.56 -21.48
CA GLY A 187 -42.82 -1.70 -20.83
C GLY A 187 -43.36 -0.37 -20.29
N ALA A 188 -44.68 -0.20 -20.20
CA ALA A 188 -45.28 1.00 -19.63
C ALA A 188 -44.75 1.26 -18.19
N GLY A 189 -44.15 2.43 -17.97
CA GLY A 189 -43.59 2.83 -16.67
C GLY A 189 -42.17 2.32 -16.36
N LEU A 190 -41.57 1.51 -17.23
CA LEU A 190 -40.17 1.09 -17.09
C LEU A 190 -39.24 2.10 -17.78
N ALA A 191 -38.29 2.64 -17.02
CA ALA A 191 -37.23 3.49 -17.55
C ALA A 191 -35.86 3.02 -17.07
N PHE A 192 -34.85 3.07 -17.96
CA PHE A 192 -33.47 2.80 -17.62
C PHE A 192 -32.69 4.11 -17.55
N LEU A 193 -32.21 4.46 -16.35
CA LEU A 193 -31.23 5.53 -16.20
C LEU A 193 -29.84 4.94 -16.36
N ALA A 194 -29.11 5.37 -17.38
CA ALA A 194 -27.77 4.87 -17.62
C ALA A 194 -26.88 5.97 -18.20
N ARG A 195 -25.58 5.91 -17.89
CA ARG A 195 -24.58 6.90 -18.35
C ARG A 195 -24.55 7.00 -19.88
N PRO A 196 -24.24 8.17 -20.47
CA PRO A 196 -23.91 8.26 -21.88
C PRO A 196 -22.83 7.24 -22.27
N SER A 197 -22.96 6.63 -23.44
CA SER A 197 -21.97 5.67 -23.95
C SER A 197 -21.88 5.77 -25.45
N THR A 198 -20.66 5.66 -25.96
CA THR A 198 -20.36 5.58 -27.40
C THR A 198 -20.22 4.14 -27.90
N SER A 199 -20.56 3.15 -27.08
CA SER A 199 -20.42 1.73 -27.42
C SER A 199 -21.48 1.28 -28.45
N PRO A 200 -21.07 0.75 -29.63
CA PRO A 200 -22.02 0.22 -30.61
C PRO A 200 -22.83 -0.97 -30.10
N THR A 201 -22.28 -1.79 -29.21
CA THR A 201 -23.00 -2.93 -28.64
C THR A 201 -24.10 -2.48 -27.68
N ARG A 202 -23.84 -1.41 -26.92
CA ARG A 202 -24.86 -0.81 -26.04
C ARG A 202 -25.95 -0.11 -26.85
N ALA A 203 -25.59 0.60 -27.92
CA ALA A 203 -26.55 1.26 -28.81
C ALA A 203 -27.45 0.28 -29.58
N ARG A 204 -27.05 -0.99 -29.73
CA ARG A 204 -27.91 -2.05 -30.29
C ARG A 204 -28.81 -2.71 -29.26
N LEU A 205 -28.47 -2.58 -27.97
CA LEU A 205 -29.22 -3.20 -26.88
C LEU A 205 -30.38 -2.33 -26.39
N VAL A 206 -30.21 -1.01 -26.48
CA VAL A 206 -31.13 0.02 -25.96
C VAL A 206 -31.71 0.84 -27.09
#